data_AF-A0A945HDX7-F1
#
_entry.id   AF-A0A945HDX7-F1
#
_cell.length_a   1.000
_cell.length_b   1.000
_cell.length_c   1.000
_cell.angle_alpha   90.00
_cell.angle_beta   90.00
_cell.angle_gamma   90.00
#
_symmetry.space_group_name_H-M   'P 1'
#
loop_
_entity.id
_entity.type
_entity.pdbx_description
1 polymer ?
#
loop_
_entity_poly.entity_id
_entity_poly.type
_entity_poly.pdbx_seq_one_letter_code
_entity_poly.pdbx_strand_id
1 'polypeptide(L)'
;MSTTKIIRANHGKAATAALTEAVTAFKNGDPLTAVIVVVTDHAQGIRLRRRLAARSVGGPSVAGITAIRMVTLLDLSRDLTAGAVELEGRRSVSDAVVLAAARRVLAEDPGVFGPVADHPSLERALLASHRDLREVDARSIERLARLGGLP
;
A
#
# COMPACT_ATOMS: atom_id res chain seq x y z
N MET A 1 -12.38 9.59 -23.10
CA MET A 1 -10.99 9.07 -23.16
C MET A 1 -10.28 9.51 -21.90
N SER A 2 -9.76 8.59 -21.09
CA SER A 2 -8.93 8.97 -19.93
C SER A 2 -7.53 9.35 -20.42
N THR A 3 -7.17 10.62 -20.25
CA THR A 3 -5.86 11.14 -20.65
C THR A 3 -4.83 10.80 -19.57
N THR A 4 -3.86 9.95 -19.88
CA THR A 4 -2.74 9.64 -18.96
C THR A 4 -1.58 10.61 -19.22
N LYS A 5 -1.03 11.21 -18.16
CA LYS A 5 0.12 12.10 -18.22
C LYS A 5 1.20 11.64 -17.24
N ILE A 6 2.45 11.62 -17.67
CA ILE A 6 3.61 11.36 -16.81
C ILE A 6 4.27 12.70 -16.48
N ILE A 7 4.44 12.97 -15.19
CA ILE A 7 5.11 14.18 -14.68
C ILE A 7 6.38 13.74 -13.96
N ARG A 8 7.53 14.26 -14.39
CA ARG A 8 8.84 14.02 -13.76
C ARG A 8 9.25 15.27 -12.99
N ALA A 9 9.77 15.08 -11.79
CA ALA A 9 10.25 16.17 -10.95
C ALA A 9 11.36 15.67 -10.02
N ASN A 10 12.28 16.57 -9.65
CA ASN A 10 13.31 16.27 -8.67
C ASN A 10 12.69 16.04 -7.28
N HIS A 11 13.36 15.21 -6.46
CA HIS A 11 12.88 14.90 -5.12
C HIS A 11 12.72 16.16 -4.23
N GLY A 12 11.87 16.06 -3.20
CA GLY A 12 11.67 17.12 -2.21
C GLY A 12 10.68 18.19 -2.65
N LYS A 13 11.09 19.47 -2.62
CA LYS A 13 10.18 20.61 -2.88
C LYS A 13 9.64 20.61 -4.31
N ALA A 14 10.47 20.26 -5.29
CA ALA A 14 10.08 20.26 -6.71
C ALA A 14 8.97 19.23 -7.00
N ALA A 15 9.12 17.98 -6.54
CA ALA A 15 8.09 16.95 -6.67
C ALA A 15 6.74 17.36 -6.07
N THR A 16 6.75 18.11 -4.97
CA THR A 16 5.51 18.54 -4.33
C THR A 16 4.87 19.70 -5.06
N ALA A 17 5.65 20.66 -5.57
CA ALA A 17 5.13 21.73 -6.41
C ALA A 17 4.48 21.16 -7.69
N ALA A 18 5.14 20.22 -8.34
CA ALA A 18 4.61 19.52 -9.51
C ALA A 18 3.29 18.80 -9.21
N LEU A 19 3.17 18.15 -8.04
CA LEU A 19 1.89 17.56 -7.63
C LEU A 19 0.82 18.63 -7.37
N THR A 20 1.15 19.72 -6.67
CA THR A 20 0.21 20.83 -6.43
C THR A 20 -0.33 21.38 -7.75
N GLU A 21 0.54 21.63 -8.72
CA GLU A 21 0.17 22.10 -10.05
C GLU A 21 -0.72 21.10 -10.79
N ALA A 22 -0.38 19.81 -10.76
CA ALA A 22 -1.17 18.76 -11.39
C ALA A 22 -2.59 18.68 -10.81
N VAL A 23 -2.71 18.72 -9.47
CA VAL A 23 -4.01 18.71 -8.78
C VAL A 23 -4.81 19.97 -9.09
N THR A 24 -4.16 21.14 -9.12
CA THR A 24 -4.80 22.43 -9.43
C THR A 24 -5.35 22.43 -10.86
N ALA A 25 -4.53 22.00 -11.82
CA ALA A 25 -4.93 21.90 -13.22
C ALA A 25 -6.09 20.92 -13.41
N PHE A 26 -6.07 19.78 -12.71
CA PHE A 26 -7.16 18.81 -12.78
C PHE A 26 -8.48 19.35 -12.20
N LYS A 27 -8.42 20.11 -11.10
CA LYS A 27 -9.60 20.74 -10.50
C LYS A 27 -10.21 21.84 -11.36
N ASN A 28 -9.42 22.48 -12.23
CA ASN A 28 -9.88 23.50 -13.18
C ASN A 28 -10.79 24.58 -12.57
N GLY A 29 -10.45 25.05 -11.37
CA GLY A 29 -11.23 26.08 -10.65
C GLY A 29 -12.41 25.56 -9.82
N ASP A 30 -12.81 24.30 -9.96
CA ASP A 30 -13.82 23.68 -9.08
C ASP A 30 -13.14 23.03 -7.86
N PRO A 31 -13.32 23.59 -6.64
CA PRO A 31 -12.73 23.03 -5.44
C PRO A 31 -13.29 21.63 -5.11
N LEU A 32 -14.52 21.30 -5.51
CA LEU A 32 -15.22 20.07 -5.15
C LEU A 32 -14.90 18.88 -6.07
N THR A 33 -14.26 19.11 -7.22
CA THR A 33 -13.79 18.04 -8.09
C THR A 33 -12.89 17.06 -7.32
N ALA A 34 -13.33 15.81 -7.18
CA ALA A 34 -12.67 14.83 -6.34
C ALA A 34 -11.32 14.38 -6.93
N VAL A 35 -10.30 14.28 -6.08
CA VAL A 35 -8.96 13.82 -6.46
C VAL A 35 -8.50 12.72 -5.51
N ILE A 36 -8.08 11.58 -6.05
CA ILE A 36 -7.44 10.51 -5.29
C ILE A 36 -5.93 10.58 -5.55
N VAL A 37 -5.15 10.66 -4.48
CA VAL A 37 -3.69 10.61 -4.52
C VAL A 37 -3.22 9.33 -3.86
N VAL A 38 -2.63 8.45 -4.65
CA VAL A 38 -2.02 7.21 -4.17
C VAL A 38 -0.63 7.51 -3.61
N VAL A 39 -0.39 7.13 -2.36
CA VAL A 39 0.88 7.34 -1.64
C VAL A 39 1.48 6.00 -1.21
N THR A 40 2.77 6.02 -0.87
CA THR A 40 3.50 4.83 -0.39
C THR A 40 3.00 4.36 0.97
N ASP A 41 2.66 5.31 1.84
CA ASP A 41 2.19 5.06 3.20
C ASP A 41 1.35 6.24 3.72
N HIS A 42 0.56 5.99 4.76
CA HIS A 42 -0.33 7.00 5.34
C HIS A 42 0.42 8.20 5.94
N ALA A 43 1.63 8.02 6.47
CA ALA A 43 2.38 9.12 7.05
C ALA A 43 2.81 10.13 5.97
N GLN A 44 3.25 9.64 4.80
CA GLN A 44 3.50 10.47 3.62
C GLN A 44 2.22 11.16 3.14
N GLY A 45 1.09 10.45 3.11
CA GLY A 45 -0.22 11.03 2.79
C GLY A 45 -0.59 12.21 3.69
N ILE A 46 -0.42 12.07 5.00
CA ILE A 46 -0.69 13.16 5.97
C ILE A 46 0.25 14.34 5.74
N ARG A 47 1.55 14.09 5.59
CA ARG A 47 2.56 15.15 5.34
C ARG A 47 2.25 15.92 4.06
N LEU A 48 1.90 15.20 3.00
CA LEU A 48 1.57 15.76 1.71
C LEU A 48 0.27 16.57 1.77
N ARG A 49 -0.78 16.03 2.40
CA ARG A 49 -2.05 16.74 2.60
C ARG A 49 -1.84 18.06 3.35
N ARG A 50 -1.08 18.05 4.45
CA ARG A 50 -0.75 19.27 5.20
C ARG A 50 -0.03 20.30 4.33
N ARG A 51 0.91 19.85 3.49
CA ARG A 51 1.67 20.73 2.61
C ARG A 51 0.82 21.28 1.46
N LEU A 52 -0.12 20.51 0.93
CA LEU A 52 -1.11 20.96 -0.05
C LEU A 52 -2.09 21.97 0.55
N ALA A 53 -2.55 21.75 1.79
CA ALA A 53 -3.41 22.69 2.50
C ALA A 53 -2.69 24.00 2.84
N ALA A 54 -1.39 23.94 3.16
CA ALA A 54 -0.57 25.12 3.49
C ALA A 54 -0.24 26.01 2.27
N ARG A 55 -0.40 25.50 1.03
CA ARG A 55 -0.19 26.29 -0.18
C ARG A 55 -1.54 26.77 -0.70
N SER A 56 -1.78 28.08 -0.57
CA SER A 56 -2.93 28.75 -1.15
C SER A 56 -2.89 28.59 -2.67
N VAL A 57 -3.79 27.80 -3.22
CA VAL A 57 -4.07 27.74 -4.65
C VAL A 57 -5.29 28.63 -4.88
N GLY A 58 -5.09 29.81 -5.45
CA GLY A 58 -6.18 30.69 -5.91
C GLY A 58 -6.52 31.87 -5.00
N GLY A 59 -5.68 32.90 -5.01
CA GLY A 59 -6.05 34.26 -4.57
C GLY A 59 -6.55 34.41 -3.12
N PRO A 60 -6.99 35.63 -2.73
CA PRO A 60 -7.33 35.96 -1.35
C PRO A 60 -8.60 35.27 -0.79
N SER A 61 -9.30 34.44 -1.58
CA SER A 61 -10.68 34.03 -1.24
C SER A 61 -10.94 32.53 -1.18
N VAL A 62 -9.99 31.64 -1.53
CA VAL A 62 -10.14 30.20 -1.24
C VAL A 62 -8.79 29.61 -0.81
N ALA A 63 -8.50 29.68 0.49
CA ALA A 63 -7.33 29.03 1.07
C ALA A 63 -7.58 27.52 1.25
N GLY A 64 -7.03 26.69 0.36
CA GLY A 64 -6.83 25.26 0.58
C GLY A 64 -7.40 24.35 -0.50
N ILE A 65 -6.66 23.29 -0.86
CA ILE A 65 -7.14 22.27 -1.79
C ILE A 65 -8.05 21.29 -1.04
N THR A 66 -9.36 21.34 -1.29
CA THR A 66 -10.37 20.43 -0.71
C THR A 66 -10.64 19.23 -1.63
N ALA A 67 -11.48 18.29 -1.20
CA ALA A 67 -11.87 17.08 -1.95
C ALA A 67 -10.67 16.23 -2.44
N ILE A 68 -9.57 16.19 -1.68
CA ILE A 68 -8.45 15.26 -1.90
C ILE A 68 -8.54 14.12 -0.91
N ARG A 69 -8.49 12.89 -1.42
CA ARG A 69 -8.32 11.67 -0.63
C ARG A 69 -6.90 11.12 -0.82
N MET A 70 -6.21 10.90 0.29
CA MET A 70 -4.89 10.26 0.33
C MET A 70 -5.08 8.79 0.67
N VAL A 71 -4.62 7.89 -0.20
CA VAL A 71 -4.79 6.44 -0.02
C VAL A 71 -3.49 5.71 -0.33
N THR A 72 -3.26 4.58 0.31
CA THR A 72 -2.28 3.61 -0.21
C THR A 72 -2.90 2.82 -1.37
N LEU A 73 -2.07 2.11 -2.13
CA LEU A 73 -2.58 1.21 -3.17
C LEU A 73 -3.50 0.13 -2.59
N LEU A 74 -3.21 -0.34 -1.37
CA LEU A 74 -4.04 -1.32 -0.66
C LEU A 74 -5.38 -0.74 -0.22
N ASP A 75 -5.45 0.53 0.19
CA ASP A 75 -6.74 1.15 0.51
C ASP A 75 -7.58 1.30 -0.76
N LEU A 76 -6.96 1.75 -1.86
CA LEU A 76 -7.64 1.88 -3.14
C LEU A 76 -8.18 0.53 -3.62
N SER A 77 -7.39 -0.55 -3.50
CA SER A 77 -7.87 -1.89 -3.89
C SER A 77 -9.02 -2.36 -3.00
N ARG A 78 -8.97 -2.10 -1.69
CA ARG A 78 -10.08 -2.40 -0.76
C ARG A 78 -11.35 -1.63 -1.12
N ASP A 79 -11.24 -0.35 -1.48
CA ASP A 79 -12.42 0.42 -1.88
C ASP A 79 -13.02 -0.09 -3.19
N LEU A 80 -12.17 -0.41 -4.17
CA LEU A 80 -12.61 -0.93 -5.47
C LEU A 80 -13.22 -2.32 -5.38
N THR A 81 -12.85 -3.09 -4.35
CA THR A 81 -13.34 -4.45 -4.12
C THR A 81 -14.38 -4.53 -3.00
N ALA A 82 -14.81 -3.38 -2.46
CA ALA A 82 -15.83 -3.32 -1.44
C ALA A 82 -17.15 -3.89 -1.99
N GLY A 83 -17.61 -5.00 -1.42
CA GLY A 83 -18.82 -5.69 -1.86
C GLY A 83 -18.62 -6.67 -3.02
N ALA A 84 -17.38 -6.99 -3.39
CA ALA A 84 -17.10 -8.05 -4.36
C ALA A 84 -17.57 -9.41 -3.82
N VAL A 85 -18.39 -10.13 -4.59
CA VAL A 85 -18.97 -11.44 -4.22
C VAL A 85 -17.86 -12.47 -3.99
N GLU A 86 -16.77 -12.39 -4.76
CA GLU A 86 -15.59 -13.26 -4.63
C GLU A 86 -14.87 -13.13 -3.29
N LEU A 87 -15.08 -11.99 -2.60
CA LEU A 87 -14.53 -11.68 -1.29
C LEU A 87 -15.55 -11.86 -0.16
N GLU A 88 -16.76 -12.31 -0.45
CA GLU A 88 -17.78 -12.56 0.57
C GLU A 88 -17.29 -13.61 1.58
N GLY A 89 -17.45 -13.30 2.88
CA GLY A 89 -16.94 -14.14 3.97
C GLY A 89 -15.42 -14.11 4.16
N ARG A 90 -14.65 -13.47 3.28
CA ARG A 90 -13.19 -13.29 3.45
C ARG A 90 -12.89 -12.13 4.39
N ARG A 91 -11.78 -12.24 5.13
CA ARG A 91 -11.27 -11.17 6.00
C ARG A 91 -9.84 -10.83 5.62
N SER A 92 -9.48 -9.57 5.81
CA SER A 92 -8.08 -9.14 5.65
C SER A 92 -7.19 -9.94 6.61
N VAL A 93 -6.13 -10.53 6.08
CA VAL A 93 -5.10 -11.19 6.89
C VAL A 93 -4.17 -10.12 7.42
N SER A 94 -4.06 -10.01 8.75
CA SER A 94 -3.12 -9.11 9.41
C SER A 94 -1.81 -9.83 9.72
N ASP A 95 -0.73 -9.08 9.97
CA ASP A 95 0.55 -9.67 10.38
C ASP A 95 0.40 -10.52 11.65
N ALA A 96 -0.49 -10.13 12.57
CA ALA A 96 -0.76 -10.91 13.78
C ALA A 96 -1.40 -12.27 13.46
N VAL A 97 -2.28 -12.33 12.46
CA VAL A 97 -2.86 -13.61 11.99
C VAL A 97 -1.79 -14.46 11.32
N VAL A 98 -0.92 -13.88 10.50
CA VAL A 98 0.21 -14.61 9.88
C VAL A 98 1.14 -15.17 10.94
N LEU A 99 1.52 -14.37 11.94
CA LEU A 99 2.38 -14.80 13.04
C LEU A 99 1.73 -15.90 13.87
N ALA A 100 0.43 -15.80 14.18
CA ALA A 100 -0.29 -16.84 14.89
C ALA A 100 -0.34 -18.15 14.09
N ALA A 101 -0.57 -18.07 12.77
CA ALA A 101 -0.52 -19.22 11.88
C ALA A 101 0.89 -19.83 11.81
N ALA A 102 1.93 -19.02 11.70
CA ALA A 102 3.31 -19.47 11.69
C ALA A 102 3.69 -20.22 12.97
N ARG A 103 3.33 -19.68 14.15
CA ARG A 103 3.54 -20.36 15.45
C ARG A 103 2.85 -21.70 15.51
N ARG A 104 1.60 -21.77 15.05
CA ARG A 104 0.84 -23.02 15.02
C ARG A 104 1.51 -24.06 14.13
N VAL A 105 1.91 -23.67 12.91
CA VAL A 105 2.62 -24.57 11.99
C VAL A 105 3.93 -25.06 12.60
N LEU A 106 4.74 -24.16 13.19
CA LEU A 106 5.99 -24.55 13.84
C LEU A 106 5.79 -25.49 15.04
N ALA A 107 4.68 -25.35 15.78
CA ALA A 107 4.37 -26.23 16.92
C ALA A 107 3.87 -27.62 16.47
N GLU A 108 3.16 -27.69 15.34
CA GLU A 108 2.59 -28.94 14.81
C GLU A 108 3.60 -29.71 13.93
N ASP A 109 4.30 -29.00 13.04
CA ASP A 109 5.29 -29.54 12.10
C ASP A 109 6.37 -28.48 11.79
N PRO A 110 7.43 -28.38 12.61
CA PRO A 110 8.48 -27.39 12.39
C PRO A 110 9.36 -27.69 11.16
N GLY A 111 9.28 -28.90 10.59
CA GLY A 111 10.12 -29.33 9.47
C GLY A 111 11.60 -28.98 9.66
N VAL A 112 12.20 -28.33 8.66
CA VAL A 112 13.61 -27.90 8.67
C VAL A 112 13.95 -26.86 9.74
N PHE A 113 12.94 -26.20 10.33
CA PHE A 113 13.13 -25.18 11.36
C PHE A 113 13.13 -25.74 12.79
N GLY A 114 12.97 -27.05 12.98
CA GLY A 114 12.97 -27.70 14.30
C GLY A 114 14.05 -27.20 15.27
N PRO A 115 15.33 -27.10 14.87
CA PRO A 115 16.41 -26.61 15.74
C PRO A 115 16.26 -25.16 16.23
N VAL A 116 15.42 -24.36 15.58
CA VAL A 116 15.23 -22.92 15.85
C VAL A 116 13.76 -22.54 16.04
N ALA A 117 12.87 -23.51 16.24
CA ALA A 117 11.42 -23.29 16.27
C ALA A 117 10.99 -22.28 17.36
N ASP A 118 11.64 -22.33 18.53
CA ASP A 118 11.38 -21.43 19.66
C ASP A 118 12.16 -20.10 19.57
N HIS A 119 12.93 -19.87 18.51
CA HIS A 119 13.77 -18.69 18.40
C HIS A 119 12.97 -17.45 17.93
N PRO A 120 12.91 -16.34 18.69
CA PRO A 120 12.08 -15.18 18.35
C PRO A 120 12.38 -14.52 17.00
N SER A 121 13.61 -14.68 16.48
CA SER A 121 13.96 -14.16 15.16
C SER A 121 13.34 -14.94 14.01
N LEU A 122 12.99 -16.22 14.21
CA LEU A 122 12.36 -17.05 13.18
C LEU A 122 10.99 -16.49 12.80
N GLU A 123 10.18 -16.10 13.79
CA GLU A 123 8.85 -15.52 13.54
C GLU A 123 8.92 -14.26 12.65
N ARG A 124 9.87 -13.36 12.91
CA ARG A 124 10.06 -12.15 12.10
C ARG A 124 10.53 -12.48 10.70
N ALA A 125 11.42 -13.46 10.56
CA ALA A 125 11.88 -13.93 9.26
C ALA A 125 10.74 -14.54 8.44
N LEU A 126 9.92 -15.40 9.05
CA LEU A 126 8.75 -15.99 8.40
C LEU A 126 7.73 -14.93 7.97
N LEU A 127 7.47 -13.92 8.80
CA LEU A 127 6.58 -12.82 8.43
C LEU A 127 7.14 -12.03 7.23
N ALA A 128 8.45 -11.74 7.22
CA ALA A 128 9.10 -11.06 6.09
C ALA A 128 9.01 -11.91 4.81
N SER A 129 9.37 -13.19 4.87
CA SER A 129 9.27 -14.11 3.74
C SER A 129 7.83 -14.26 3.24
N HIS A 130 6.85 -14.30 4.13
CA HIS A 130 5.44 -14.32 3.73
C HIS A 130 5.06 -13.06 2.94
N ARG A 131 5.51 -11.87 3.38
CA ARG A 131 5.25 -10.61 2.66
C ARG A 131 5.91 -10.57 1.29
N ASP A 132 7.12 -11.11 1.17
CA ASP A 132 7.84 -11.16 -0.10
C ASP A 132 7.17 -12.14 -1.08
N LEU A 133 6.67 -13.28 -0.58
CA LEU A 133 6.11 -14.34 -1.39
C LEU A 133 4.62 -14.17 -1.72
N ARG A 134 3.84 -13.40 -0.94
CA ARG A 134 2.38 -13.27 -1.16
C ARG A 134 2.00 -12.63 -2.49
N GLU A 135 2.91 -11.89 -3.12
CA GLU A 135 2.71 -11.23 -4.41
C GLU A 135 3.25 -12.08 -5.58
N VAL A 136 3.88 -13.22 -5.27
CA VAL A 136 4.44 -14.16 -6.23
C VAL A 136 3.35 -15.15 -6.67
N ASP A 137 3.28 -15.44 -7.97
CA ASP A 137 2.31 -16.39 -8.50
C ASP A 137 2.61 -17.83 -8.05
N ALA A 138 1.57 -18.68 -8.05
CA ALA A 138 1.67 -20.05 -7.56
C ALA A 138 2.75 -20.89 -8.28
N ARG A 139 2.95 -20.70 -9.60
CA ARG A 139 3.95 -21.48 -10.35
C ARG A 139 5.36 -21.10 -9.94
N SER A 140 5.58 -19.82 -9.66
CA SER A 140 6.86 -19.32 -9.15
C SER A 140 7.12 -19.81 -7.73
N ILE A 141 6.10 -19.88 -6.87
CA ILE A 141 6.21 -20.48 -5.52
C ILE A 141 6.58 -21.97 -5.61
N GLU A 142 5.91 -22.76 -6.45
CA GLU A 142 6.23 -24.18 -6.66
C GLU A 142 7.67 -24.37 -7.18
N ARG A 143 8.12 -23.48 -8.07
CA ARG A 143 9.51 -23.50 -8.55
C ARG A 143 10.50 -23.24 -7.43
N LEU A 144 10.21 -22.28 -6.55
CA LEU A 144 11.05 -21.99 -5.39
C LEU A 144 11.09 -23.17 -4.41
N ALA A 145 9.96 -23.84 -4.16
CA ALA A 145 9.90 -25.03 -3.31
C ALA A 145 10.82 -26.15 -3.83
N ARG A 146 10.73 -26.46 -5.14
CA ARG A 146 11.60 -27.46 -5.78
C ARG A 146 13.09 -27.11 -5.69
N LEU A 147 13.44 -25.82 -5.85
CA LEU A 147 14.84 -25.37 -5.72
C LEU A 147 15.35 -25.47 -4.27
N GLY A 148 14.46 -25.29 -3.29
CA GLY A 148 14.78 -25.41 -1.87
C GLY A 148 14.87 -26.86 -1.35
N GLY A 149 14.63 -27.86 -2.20
CA GLY A 149 14.62 -29.27 -1.79
C GLY A 149 13.42 -29.65 -0.91
N LEU A 150 12.36 -28.84 -0.92
CA LEU A 150 11.07 -29.20 -0.32
C LEU A 150 10.30 -30.07 -1.34
N PRO A 151 9.65 -31.17 -0.91
CA PRO A 151 8.90 -32.05 -1.80
C PRO A 151 7.75 -31.32 -2.52
#